data_AF-A0A069PN57-F1
#
_entry.id   AF-A0A069PN57-F1
#
_cell.length_a   1.000
_cell.length_b   1.000
_cell.length_c   1.000
_cell.angle_alpha   90.00
_cell.angle_beta   90.00
_cell.angle_gamma   90.00
#
_symmetry.space_group_name_H-M   'P 1'
#
loop_
_entity.id
_entity.type
_entity.pdbx_description
1 polymer ?
#
loop_
_entity_poly.entity_id
_entity_poly.type
_entity_poly.pdbx_seq_one_letter_code
_entity_poly.pdbx_strand_id
1 'polypeptide(L)'
;MYFSGLGKKWRNQKEALEIFRHLKPAVSRQDLSRAIGVQRLPQSVRSLFDHAGIWSETARELVSLSRKHGAFVLAERARHIEPEGFTWHQIVALLDGREPAATKRRVRSHMSPLLLAATYRKGLVDGQWDSLTSAAEKSGWHKSALVNAVAVSELPSEILRLFEGKTLSRSHGESLLKVYNAIGEDEFVARAKEMLDAPKRRTTDQIIAYLLSVREASGIDLRIRERRERGTTRFVFEFSVDAKQADELMLSSKELAPIVHMALAMIRTRKAKETVAG
;
A
#
# COMPACT_ATOMS: atom_id res chain seq x y z
N MET A 1 -3.48 14.59 29.35
CA MET A 1 -4.83 15.19 29.47
C MET A 1 -5.77 14.44 30.41
N TYR A 2 -5.93 13.11 30.29
CA TYR A 2 -6.87 12.36 31.14
C TYR A 2 -6.67 12.54 32.66
N PHE A 3 -5.43 12.43 33.15
CA PHE A 3 -5.15 12.58 34.58
C PHE A 3 -5.32 14.01 35.10
N SER A 4 -5.10 15.02 34.25
CA SER A 4 -5.23 16.43 34.62
C SER A 4 -6.69 16.85 34.87
N GLY A 5 -7.66 16.15 34.29
CA GLY A 5 -9.09 16.41 34.51
C GLY A 5 -9.78 15.41 35.44
N LEU A 6 -9.09 14.35 35.88
CA LEU A 6 -9.66 13.36 36.80
C LEU A 6 -9.89 14.00 38.18
N GLY A 7 -11.12 13.91 38.69
CA GLY A 7 -11.55 14.54 39.96
C GLY A 7 -11.96 16.01 39.84
N LYS A 8 -11.71 16.67 38.69
CA LYS A 8 -12.10 18.08 38.44
C LYS A 8 -13.15 18.21 37.34
N LYS A 9 -12.88 17.63 36.17
CA LYS A 9 -13.73 17.69 34.97
C LYS A 9 -14.48 16.38 34.69
N TRP A 10 -14.00 15.27 35.22
CA TRP A 10 -14.64 13.95 35.14
C TRP A 10 -14.22 13.08 36.32
N ARG A 11 -15.08 12.14 36.75
CA ARG A 11 -14.83 11.20 37.85
C ARG A 11 -14.37 9.83 37.38
N ASN A 12 -14.73 9.44 36.16
CA ASN A 12 -14.41 8.14 35.60
C ASN A 12 -14.10 8.22 34.09
N GLN A 13 -13.66 7.10 33.50
CA GLN A 13 -13.33 7.03 32.07
C GLN A 13 -14.55 7.27 31.15
N LYS A 14 -15.76 6.93 31.60
CA LYS A 14 -16.98 7.07 30.80
C LYS A 14 -17.32 8.56 30.61
N GLU A 15 -17.27 9.32 31.68
CA GLU A 15 -17.45 10.78 31.66
C GLU A 15 -16.36 11.49 30.85
N ALA A 16 -15.11 11.04 30.96
CA ALA A 16 -14.02 11.58 30.14
C ALA A 16 -14.26 11.34 28.63
N LEU A 17 -14.77 10.17 28.25
CA LEU A 17 -15.10 9.85 26.86
C LEU A 17 -16.26 10.69 26.34
N GLU A 18 -17.29 10.91 27.15
CA GLU A 18 -18.42 11.79 26.78
C GLU A 18 -17.93 13.20 26.45
N ILE A 19 -17.00 13.71 27.25
CA ILE A 19 -16.34 14.98 26.97
C ILE A 19 -15.51 14.85 25.69
N PHE A 20 -14.67 13.83 25.51
CA PHE A 20 -13.83 13.70 24.30
C PHE A 20 -14.58 13.42 22.98
N ARG A 21 -15.92 13.25 22.99
CA ARG A 21 -16.72 13.03 21.76
C ARG A 21 -16.62 14.16 20.75
N HIS A 22 -16.28 15.39 21.18
CA HIS A 22 -16.14 16.54 20.26
C HIS A 22 -14.81 16.53 19.49
N LEU A 23 -13.85 15.68 19.85
CA LEU A 23 -12.57 15.56 19.13
C LEU A 23 -12.77 14.80 17.81
N LYS A 24 -12.07 15.24 16.75
CA LYS A 24 -12.02 14.57 15.46
C LYS A 24 -10.56 14.19 15.14
N PRO A 25 -10.22 12.88 15.01
CA PRO A 25 -11.10 11.72 15.13
C PRO A 25 -11.61 11.48 16.56
N ALA A 26 -12.79 10.86 16.68
CA ALA A 26 -13.39 10.55 17.97
C ALA A 26 -12.54 9.54 18.75
N VAL A 27 -12.22 9.86 20.01
CA VAL A 27 -11.42 8.99 20.87
C VAL A 27 -12.26 7.81 21.32
N SER A 28 -11.84 6.59 20.96
CA SER A 28 -12.53 5.39 21.43
C SER A 28 -12.17 5.06 22.89
N ARG A 29 -13.01 4.26 23.56
CA ARG A 29 -12.69 3.73 24.90
C ARG A 29 -11.38 2.94 24.92
N GLN A 30 -11.06 2.23 23.84
CA GLN A 30 -9.83 1.47 23.72
C GLN A 30 -8.62 2.39 23.65
N ASP A 31 -8.70 3.48 22.89
CA ASP A 31 -7.61 4.43 22.73
C ASP A 31 -7.33 5.17 24.04
N LEU A 32 -8.39 5.57 24.76
CA LEU A 32 -8.23 6.17 26.08
C LEU A 32 -7.60 5.19 27.08
N SER A 33 -8.04 3.94 27.11
CA SER A 33 -7.48 2.91 27.99
C SER A 33 -6.00 2.63 27.67
N ARG A 34 -5.64 2.56 26.37
CA ARG A 34 -4.24 2.41 25.93
C ARG A 34 -3.39 3.60 26.32
N ALA A 35 -3.88 4.82 26.10
CA ALA A 35 -3.16 6.04 26.48
C ALA A 35 -2.92 6.11 28.01
N ILE A 36 -3.92 5.74 28.80
CA ILE A 36 -3.78 5.63 30.28
C ILE A 36 -2.74 4.57 30.63
N GLY A 37 -2.77 3.41 29.97
CA GLY A 37 -1.81 2.33 30.18
C GLY A 37 -0.37 2.77 29.86
N VAL A 38 -0.15 3.42 28.72
CA VAL A 38 1.15 3.99 28.34
C VAL A 38 1.61 5.05 29.35
N GLN A 39 0.71 5.91 29.81
CA GLN A 39 1.05 6.94 30.78
C GLN A 39 1.33 6.40 32.19
N ARG A 40 1.02 5.13 32.46
CA ARG A 40 1.44 4.44 33.69
C ARG A 40 2.81 3.76 33.57
N LEU A 41 3.38 3.68 32.37
CA LEU A 41 4.72 3.14 32.18
C LEU A 41 5.78 4.03 32.86
N PRO A 42 6.89 3.44 33.33
CA PRO A 42 8.04 4.18 33.80
C PRO A 42 8.52 5.20 32.78
N GLN A 43 9.01 6.35 33.24
CA GLN A 43 9.51 7.40 32.35
C GLN A 43 10.64 6.90 31.44
N SER A 44 11.53 6.04 31.96
CA SER A 44 12.62 5.44 31.19
C SER A 44 12.13 4.63 29.98
N VAL A 45 10.96 3.99 30.07
CA VAL A 45 10.36 3.27 28.95
C VAL A 45 9.74 4.22 27.94
N ARG A 46 9.09 5.29 28.41
CA ARG A 46 8.45 6.29 27.53
C ARG A 46 9.47 7.08 26.72
N SER A 47 10.57 7.49 27.34
CA SER A 47 11.60 8.32 26.69
C SER A 47 12.28 7.63 25.51
N LEU A 48 12.29 6.28 25.48
CA LEU A 48 12.79 5.54 24.31
C LEU A 48 12.02 5.87 23.03
N PHE A 49 10.76 6.28 23.15
CA PHE A 49 9.90 6.58 22.01
C PHE A 49 9.79 8.08 21.70
N ASP A 50 10.61 8.93 22.32
CA ASP A 50 10.59 10.38 22.06
C ASP A 50 10.87 10.69 20.57
N HIS A 51 11.74 9.89 19.93
CA HIS A 51 12.07 10.01 18.51
C HIS A 51 11.17 9.13 17.61
N ALA A 52 10.85 7.90 18.04
CA ALA A 52 10.10 6.94 17.22
C ALA A 52 8.58 7.19 17.22
N GLY A 53 8.07 7.93 18.22
CA GLY A 53 6.67 8.20 18.44
C GLY A 53 5.91 7.03 19.07
N ILE A 54 4.85 7.34 19.82
CA ILE A 54 3.92 6.35 20.37
C ILE A 54 2.60 6.42 19.61
N TRP A 55 2.39 5.46 18.71
CA TRP A 55 1.17 5.30 17.93
C TRP A 55 0.20 4.33 18.59
N SER A 56 -1.00 4.15 18.03
CA SER A 56 -2.01 3.23 18.57
C SER A 56 -1.52 1.78 18.65
N GLU A 57 -0.78 1.31 17.64
CA GLU A 57 -0.16 -0.02 17.63
C GLU A 57 0.94 -0.13 18.69
N THR A 58 1.85 0.84 18.75
CA THR A 58 2.91 0.89 19.76
C THR A 58 2.35 0.92 21.18
N ALA A 59 1.30 1.73 21.42
CA ALA A 59 0.63 1.81 22.71
C ALA A 59 0.01 0.47 23.12
N ARG A 60 -0.59 -0.25 22.17
CA ARG A 60 -1.12 -1.61 22.41
C ARG A 60 -0.01 -2.57 22.83
N GLU A 61 1.10 -2.58 22.10
CA GLU A 61 2.25 -3.45 22.40
C GLU A 61 2.87 -3.11 23.76
N LEU A 62 3.08 -1.84 24.07
CA LEU A 62 3.65 -1.42 25.35
C LEU A 62 2.76 -1.79 26.54
N VAL A 63 1.45 -1.66 26.41
CA VAL A 63 0.50 -2.10 27.45
C VAL A 63 0.52 -3.63 27.59
N SER A 64 0.65 -4.36 26.48
CA SER A 64 0.81 -5.82 26.49
C SER A 64 2.09 -6.24 27.22
N LEU A 65 3.24 -5.63 26.87
CA LEU A 65 4.52 -5.86 27.53
C LEU A 65 4.48 -5.53 29.02
N SER A 66 3.83 -4.44 29.40
CA SER A 66 3.68 -4.07 30.81
C SER A 66 2.89 -5.10 31.61
N ARG A 67 1.90 -5.76 30.99
CA ARG A 67 1.16 -6.86 31.63
C ARG A 67 2.00 -8.14 31.69
N LYS A 68 2.81 -8.39 30.66
CA LYS A 68 3.64 -9.59 30.55
C LYS A 68 4.83 -9.59 31.51
N HIS A 69 5.57 -8.48 31.59
CA HIS A 69 6.84 -8.40 32.32
C HIS A 69 6.77 -7.54 33.58
N GLY A 70 5.73 -6.70 33.72
CA GLY A 70 5.62 -5.73 34.81
C GLY A 70 6.43 -4.46 34.56
N ALA A 71 6.07 -3.38 35.27
CA ALA A 71 6.68 -2.06 35.06
C ALA A 71 8.16 -2.02 35.46
N PHE A 72 8.55 -2.73 36.52
CA PHE A 72 9.93 -2.73 37.03
C PHE A 72 10.92 -3.35 36.04
N VAL A 73 10.61 -4.53 35.50
CA VAL A 73 11.47 -5.23 34.53
C VAL A 73 11.63 -4.39 33.26
N LEU A 74 10.56 -3.76 32.78
CA LEU A 74 10.64 -2.87 31.63
C LEU A 74 11.51 -1.63 31.92
N ALA A 75 11.45 -1.08 33.13
CA ALA A 75 12.28 0.06 33.52
C ALA A 75 13.78 -0.31 33.50
N GLU A 76 14.13 -1.48 34.02
CA GLU A 76 15.53 -1.96 34.02
C GLU A 76 16.03 -2.22 32.59
N ARG A 77 15.24 -2.90 31.76
CA ARG A 77 15.60 -3.13 30.35
C ARG A 77 15.78 -1.81 29.60
N ALA A 78 14.88 -0.84 29.83
CA ALA A 78 14.95 0.46 29.19
C ALA A 78 16.25 1.23 29.47
N ARG A 79 16.88 1.04 30.63
CA ARG A 79 18.17 1.69 30.95
C ARG A 79 19.32 1.23 30.06
N HIS A 80 19.20 0.06 29.45
CA HIS A 80 20.25 -0.56 28.63
C HIS A 80 19.97 -0.41 27.13
N ILE A 81 18.92 0.33 26.76
CA ILE A 81 18.53 0.55 25.37
C ILE A 81 18.91 1.97 24.98
N GLU A 82 19.79 2.09 23.99
CA GLU A 82 20.06 3.36 23.32
C GLU A 82 19.05 3.49 22.17
N PRO A 83 18.12 4.46 22.17
CA PRO A 83 17.01 4.48 21.21
C PRO A 83 17.39 4.99 19.81
N GLU A 84 18.57 5.60 19.65
CA GLU A 84 18.98 6.20 18.38
C GLU A 84 19.15 5.17 17.26
N GLY A 85 18.57 5.45 16.10
CA GLY A 85 18.63 4.57 14.94
C GLY A 85 17.70 3.35 14.98
N PHE A 86 17.01 3.08 16.08
CA PHE A 86 16.02 2.02 16.17
C PHE A 86 14.61 2.49 15.79
N THR A 87 13.89 1.62 15.09
CA THR A 87 12.45 1.76 14.87
C THR A 87 11.67 1.38 16.13
N TRP A 88 10.43 1.86 16.27
CA TRP A 88 9.59 1.53 17.42
C TRP A 88 9.41 0.00 17.61
N HIS A 89 9.38 -0.79 16.53
CA HIS A 89 9.32 -2.25 16.60
C HIS A 89 10.56 -2.87 17.23
N GLN A 90 11.75 -2.32 16.93
CA GLN A 90 13.01 -2.80 17.47
C GLN A 90 13.14 -2.45 18.96
N ILE A 91 12.71 -1.26 19.34
CA ILE A 91 12.64 -0.85 20.75
C ILE A 91 11.69 -1.76 21.54
N VAL A 92 10.51 -2.07 20.99
CA VAL A 92 9.56 -3.02 21.59
C VAL A 92 10.17 -4.43 21.70
N ALA A 93 10.89 -4.90 20.69
CA ALA A 93 11.56 -6.21 20.72
C ALA A 93 12.63 -6.27 21.83
N LEU A 94 13.47 -5.24 21.93
CA LEU A 94 14.48 -5.10 22.98
C LEU A 94 13.84 -5.08 24.38
N LEU A 95 12.74 -4.35 24.57
CA LEU A 95 11.98 -4.33 25.82
C LEU A 95 11.37 -5.69 26.16
N ASP A 96 11.00 -6.48 25.16
CA ASP A 96 10.52 -7.86 25.32
C ASP A 96 11.64 -8.88 25.57
N GLY A 97 12.92 -8.45 25.52
CA GLY A 97 14.09 -9.32 25.69
C GLY A 97 14.41 -10.14 24.44
N ARG A 98 13.94 -9.73 23.26
CA ARG A 98 14.25 -10.35 21.97
C ARG A 98 15.32 -9.55 21.25
N GLU A 99 16.18 -10.24 20.50
CA GLU A 99 17.10 -9.57 19.59
C GLU A 99 16.32 -8.79 18.53
N PRO A 100 16.64 -7.50 18.31
CA PRO A 100 15.98 -6.71 17.29
C PRO A 100 16.37 -7.28 15.94
N ALA A 101 15.38 -7.73 15.15
CA ALA A 101 15.63 -8.13 13.78
C ALA A 101 16.37 -6.99 13.06
N ALA A 102 17.52 -7.31 12.45
CA ALA A 102 18.29 -6.34 11.71
C ALA A 102 17.36 -5.61 10.74
N THR A 103 17.35 -4.28 10.82
CA THR A 103 16.64 -3.45 9.85
C THR A 103 17.25 -3.75 8.50
N LYS A 104 16.59 -4.61 7.71
CA LYS A 104 16.87 -4.71 6.28
C LYS A 104 16.59 -3.30 5.76
N ARG A 105 17.60 -2.43 5.68
CA ARG A 105 17.58 -1.21 4.88
C ARG A 105 17.49 -1.70 3.44
N ARG A 106 16.27 -2.03 3.05
CA ARG A 106 15.92 -2.51 1.73
C ARG A 106 16.20 -1.35 0.82
N VAL A 107 17.25 -1.44 0.03
CA VAL A 107 17.53 -0.50 -1.04
C VAL A 107 16.28 -0.50 -1.91
N ARG A 108 15.49 0.58 -1.84
CA ARG A 108 14.47 0.83 -2.85
C ARG A 108 15.28 1.07 -4.12
N SER A 109 15.47 0.01 -4.89
CA SER A 109 16.10 0.14 -6.19
C SER A 109 15.22 1.10 -6.99
N HIS A 110 15.72 2.31 -7.24
CA HIS A 110 15.11 3.30 -8.13
C HIS A 110 15.23 2.88 -9.61
N MET A 111 15.71 1.66 -9.88
CA MET A 111 15.83 1.12 -11.23
C MET A 111 14.46 0.92 -11.85
N SER A 112 14.35 1.30 -13.12
CA SER A 112 13.23 0.92 -13.98
C SER A 112 13.08 -0.61 -13.98
N PRO A 113 11.85 -1.16 -13.98
CA PRO A 113 11.60 -2.59 -14.06
C PRO A 113 12.34 -3.26 -15.24
N LEU A 114 12.44 -2.58 -16.39
CA LEU A 114 13.15 -3.12 -17.56
C LEU A 114 14.65 -3.26 -17.31
N LEU A 115 15.27 -2.27 -16.66
CA LEU A 115 16.69 -2.34 -16.30
C LEU A 115 16.94 -3.41 -15.22
N LEU A 116 16.02 -3.52 -14.25
CA LEU A 116 16.10 -4.54 -13.22
C LEU A 116 16.04 -5.95 -13.82
N ALA A 117 15.14 -6.17 -14.79
CA ALA A 117 15.03 -7.44 -15.52
C ALA A 117 16.26 -7.72 -16.39
N ALA A 118 16.78 -6.72 -17.10
CA ALA A 118 18.00 -6.87 -17.90
C ALA A 118 19.21 -7.22 -17.03
N THR A 119 19.34 -6.58 -15.87
CA THR A 119 20.40 -6.88 -14.91
C THR A 119 20.23 -8.31 -14.37
N TYR A 120 19.00 -8.70 -14.00
CA TYR A 120 18.67 -10.08 -13.61
C TYR A 120 19.11 -11.11 -14.66
N ARG A 121 18.72 -10.93 -15.93
CA ARG A 121 19.10 -11.82 -17.03
C ARG A 121 20.62 -11.88 -17.23
N LYS A 122 21.31 -10.74 -17.15
CA LYS A 122 22.77 -10.70 -17.23
C LYS A 122 23.41 -11.50 -16.09
N GLY A 123 22.95 -11.33 -14.85
CA GLY A 123 23.47 -12.07 -13.71
C GLY A 123 23.18 -13.59 -13.76
N LEU A 124 22.12 -14.02 -14.46
CA LEU A 124 21.91 -15.44 -14.78
C LEU A 124 22.97 -15.95 -15.77
N VAL A 125 23.22 -15.20 -16.86
CA VAL A 125 24.22 -15.56 -17.87
C VAL A 125 25.63 -15.59 -17.29
N ASP A 126 25.95 -14.61 -16.44
CA ASP A 126 27.26 -14.48 -15.78
C ASP A 126 27.44 -15.48 -14.61
N GLY A 127 26.45 -16.34 -14.33
CA GLY A 127 26.49 -17.34 -13.25
C GLY A 127 26.47 -16.75 -11.84
N GLN A 128 26.15 -15.45 -11.69
CA GLN A 128 26.05 -14.77 -10.40
C GLN A 128 24.84 -15.26 -9.60
N TRP A 129 23.76 -15.58 -10.32
CA TRP A 129 22.48 -16.04 -9.79
C TRP A 129 22.00 -17.29 -10.53
N ASP A 130 21.31 -18.16 -9.79
CA ASP A 130 20.67 -19.38 -10.32
C ASP A 130 19.14 -19.29 -10.34
N SER A 131 18.59 -18.31 -9.61
CA SER A 131 17.16 -18.21 -9.33
C SER A 131 16.81 -16.79 -8.90
N LEU A 132 15.53 -16.43 -9.01
CA LEU A 132 15.00 -15.17 -8.50
C LEU A 132 15.23 -15.00 -6.99
N THR A 133 15.23 -16.09 -6.23
CA THR A 133 15.47 -16.09 -4.79
C THR A 133 16.93 -15.74 -4.47
N SER A 134 17.86 -16.43 -5.12
CA SER A 134 19.30 -16.18 -5.00
C SER A 134 19.66 -14.75 -5.44
N ALA A 135 19.07 -14.27 -6.54
CA ALA A 135 19.22 -12.89 -6.98
C ALA A 135 18.72 -11.90 -5.91
N ALA A 136 17.52 -12.10 -5.36
CA ALA A 136 16.95 -11.22 -4.34
C ALA A 136 17.81 -11.17 -3.05
N GLU A 137 18.34 -12.32 -2.62
CA GLU A 137 19.18 -12.41 -1.43
C GLU A 137 20.54 -11.75 -1.61
N LYS A 138 21.23 -12.02 -2.73
CA LYS A 138 22.57 -11.49 -3.00
C LYS A 138 22.57 -10.02 -3.39
N SER A 139 21.53 -9.54 -4.08
CA SER A 139 21.41 -8.13 -4.52
C SER A 139 20.72 -7.23 -3.49
N GLY A 140 20.02 -7.80 -2.52
CA GLY A 140 19.15 -7.07 -1.60
C GLY A 140 17.85 -6.54 -2.24
N TRP A 141 17.57 -6.89 -3.50
CA TRP A 141 16.32 -6.51 -4.17
C TRP A 141 15.12 -7.30 -3.62
N HIS A 142 13.94 -6.68 -3.67
CA HIS A 142 12.74 -7.38 -3.25
C HIS A 142 12.36 -8.45 -4.29
N LYS A 143 12.13 -9.69 -3.87
CA LYS A 143 11.72 -10.79 -4.76
C LYS A 143 10.49 -10.43 -5.60
N SER A 144 9.48 -9.77 -5.02
CA SER A 144 8.30 -9.34 -5.79
C SER A 144 8.60 -8.21 -6.80
N ALA A 145 9.61 -7.37 -6.56
CA ALA A 145 10.04 -6.37 -7.54
C ALA A 145 10.76 -7.04 -8.71
N LEU A 146 11.61 -8.03 -8.44
CA LEU A 146 12.25 -8.87 -9.46
C LEU A 146 11.23 -9.64 -10.30
N VAL A 147 10.27 -10.32 -9.66
CA VAL A 147 9.18 -11.03 -10.35
C VAL A 147 8.39 -10.07 -11.25
N ASN A 148 8.03 -8.89 -10.73
CA ASN A 148 7.32 -7.87 -11.51
C ASN A 148 8.17 -7.38 -12.70
N ALA A 149 9.45 -7.10 -12.49
CA ALA A 149 10.36 -6.66 -13.53
C ALA A 149 10.50 -7.70 -14.65
N VAL A 150 10.69 -8.97 -14.31
CA VAL A 150 10.77 -10.06 -15.28
C VAL A 150 9.47 -10.16 -16.06
N ALA A 151 8.31 -10.20 -15.41
CA ALA A 151 7.02 -10.26 -16.09
C ALA A 151 6.79 -9.04 -17.02
N VAL A 152 7.17 -7.83 -16.60
CA VAL A 152 7.08 -6.63 -17.46
C VAL A 152 7.99 -6.76 -18.68
N SER A 153 9.17 -7.34 -18.52
CA SER A 153 10.13 -7.54 -19.61
C SER A 153 9.74 -8.64 -20.61
N GLU A 154 8.69 -9.39 -20.32
CA GLU A 154 8.09 -10.43 -21.16
C GLU A 154 6.84 -9.92 -21.89
N LEU A 155 6.41 -8.68 -21.66
CA LEU A 155 5.33 -8.07 -22.42
C LEU A 155 5.68 -8.01 -23.92
N PRO A 156 4.67 -8.05 -24.81
CA PRO A 156 4.87 -7.96 -26.25
C PRO A 156 5.75 -6.78 -26.65
N SER A 157 6.57 -6.98 -27.68
CA SER A 157 7.57 -6.00 -28.11
C SER A 157 6.95 -4.64 -28.45
N GLU A 158 5.75 -4.64 -29.03
CA GLU A 158 4.97 -3.47 -29.40
C GLU A 158 4.66 -2.60 -28.18
N ILE A 159 4.37 -3.22 -27.03
CA ILE A 159 4.13 -2.51 -25.77
C ILE A 159 5.42 -1.92 -25.23
N LEU A 160 6.50 -2.71 -25.23
CA LEU A 160 7.81 -2.26 -24.74
C LEU A 160 8.32 -1.06 -25.55
N ARG A 161 8.11 -1.07 -26.87
CA ARG A 161 8.45 0.03 -27.77
C ARG A 161 7.79 1.36 -27.40
N LEU A 162 6.57 1.34 -26.84
CA LEU A 162 5.88 2.57 -26.40
C LEU A 162 6.63 3.30 -25.29
N PHE A 163 7.40 2.57 -24.50
CA PHE A 163 8.13 3.09 -23.35
C PHE A 163 9.62 3.27 -23.61
N GLU A 164 10.09 3.12 -24.85
CA GLU A 164 11.47 3.41 -25.23
C GLU A 164 11.82 4.87 -24.90
N GLY A 165 12.94 5.06 -24.18
CA GLY A 165 13.37 6.37 -23.69
C GLY A 165 12.50 6.96 -22.57
N LYS A 166 11.54 6.21 -22.00
CA LYS A 166 10.68 6.66 -20.90
C LYS A 166 10.98 5.92 -19.60
N THR A 167 10.77 6.60 -18.47
CA THR A 167 10.88 5.98 -17.16
C THR A 167 9.61 5.20 -16.83
N LEU A 168 9.74 3.87 -16.80
CA LEU A 168 8.71 2.98 -16.28
C LEU A 168 8.93 2.80 -14.78
N SER A 169 7.91 3.09 -13.97
CA SER A 169 7.95 2.82 -12.52
C SER A 169 7.44 1.40 -12.25
N ARG A 170 7.65 0.91 -11.03
CA ARG A 170 7.04 -0.36 -10.60
C ARG A 170 5.51 -0.33 -10.67
N SER A 171 4.88 0.76 -10.25
CA SER A 171 3.41 0.88 -10.30
C SER A 171 2.88 0.88 -11.74
N HIS A 172 3.62 1.47 -12.67
CA HIS A 172 3.32 1.40 -14.10
C HIS A 172 3.40 -0.04 -14.60
N GLY A 173 4.48 -0.76 -14.28
CA GLY A 173 4.64 -2.17 -14.63
C GLY A 173 3.52 -3.06 -14.07
N GLU A 174 3.15 -2.89 -12.79
CA GLU A 174 2.03 -3.59 -12.19
C GLU A 174 0.69 -3.28 -12.87
N SER A 175 0.49 -2.04 -13.34
CA SER A 175 -0.71 -1.65 -14.08
C SER A 175 -0.75 -2.32 -15.45
N LEU A 176 0.35 -2.29 -16.21
CA LEU A 176 0.46 -2.95 -17.52
C LEU A 176 0.18 -4.45 -17.44
N LEU A 177 0.76 -5.14 -16.45
CA LEU A 177 0.51 -6.57 -16.26
C LEU A 177 -0.96 -6.87 -15.92
N LYS A 178 -1.64 -5.99 -15.17
CA LYS A 178 -3.07 -6.16 -14.90
C LYS A 178 -3.90 -6.02 -16.17
N VAL A 179 -3.56 -5.05 -17.03
CA VAL A 179 -4.24 -4.87 -18.32
C VAL A 179 -4.02 -6.08 -19.21
N TYR A 180 -2.76 -6.49 -19.38
CA TYR A 180 -2.39 -7.66 -20.18
C TYR A 180 -3.20 -8.90 -19.77
N ASN A 181 -3.28 -9.18 -18.46
CA ASN A 181 -4.05 -10.30 -17.94
C ASN A 181 -5.59 -10.14 -18.09
N ALA A 182 -6.09 -8.92 -18.24
CA ALA A 182 -7.53 -8.65 -18.29
C ALA A 182 -8.08 -8.69 -19.72
N ILE A 183 -7.36 -8.12 -20.69
CA ILE A 183 -7.82 -8.00 -22.08
C ILE A 183 -7.17 -9.03 -23.02
N GLY A 184 -6.11 -9.70 -22.56
CA GLY A 184 -5.35 -10.65 -23.36
C GLY A 184 -4.33 -9.99 -24.28
N GLU A 185 -3.48 -10.82 -24.89
CA GLU A 185 -2.37 -10.37 -25.73
C GLU A 185 -2.83 -9.68 -27.01
N ASP A 186 -3.74 -10.30 -27.77
CA ASP A 186 -4.20 -9.80 -29.08
C ASP A 186 -4.72 -8.36 -29.02
N GLU A 187 -5.63 -8.09 -28.09
CA GLU A 187 -6.23 -6.76 -27.90
C GLU A 187 -5.19 -5.76 -27.38
N PHE A 188 -4.30 -6.17 -26.47
CA PHE A 188 -3.26 -5.29 -25.94
C PHE A 188 -2.27 -4.88 -27.02
N VAL A 189 -1.86 -5.82 -27.88
CA VAL A 189 -0.99 -5.59 -29.04
C VAL A 189 -1.70 -4.73 -30.09
N ALA A 190 -2.97 -4.97 -30.38
CA ALA A 190 -3.75 -4.15 -31.33
C ALA A 190 -3.77 -2.67 -30.93
N ARG A 191 -4.04 -2.39 -29.65
CA ARG A 191 -4.00 -1.00 -29.10
C ARG A 191 -2.61 -0.39 -29.16
N ALA A 192 -1.58 -1.18 -28.90
CA ALA A 192 -0.21 -0.73 -28.97
C ALA A 192 0.17 -0.32 -30.40
N LYS A 193 -0.20 -1.14 -31.39
CA LYS A 193 0.03 -0.89 -32.82
C LYS A 193 -0.68 0.36 -33.28
N GLU A 194 -1.96 0.53 -32.94
CA GLU A 194 -2.71 1.76 -33.25
C GLU A 194 -1.99 3.02 -32.71
N MET A 195 -1.44 2.93 -31.49
CA MET A 195 -0.72 4.05 -30.90
C MET A 195 0.66 4.29 -31.52
N LEU A 196 1.34 3.24 -32.00
CA LEU A 196 2.60 3.32 -32.74
C LEU A 196 2.39 3.91 -34.14
N ASP A 197 1.30 3.56 -34.82
CA ASP A 197 0.95 4.02 -36.16
C ASP A 197 0.52 5.49 -36.18
N ALA A 198 0.05 6.02 -35.03
CA ALA A 198 -0.25 7.43 -34.82
C ALA A 198 0.73 8.07 -33.79
N PRO A 199 2.01 8.30 -34.17
CA PRO A 199 3.03 8.79 -33.27
C PRO A 199 2.72 10.23 -32.83
N LYS A 200 2.42 10.39 -31.53
CA LYS A 200 2.31 11.67 -30.83
C LYS A 200 3.21 11.64 -29.60
N ARG A 201 3.70 12.80 -29.17
CA ARG A 201 4.41 12.91 -27.89
C ARG A 201 3.41 12.63 -26.76
N ARG A 202 3.57 11.48 -26.11
CA ARG A 202 2.75 11.05 -24.96
C ARG A 202 3.63 10.83 -23.73
N THR A 203 3.15 11.17 -22.55
CA THR A 203 3.81 10.79 -21.29
C THR A 203 3.57 9.30 -20.98
N THR A 204 4.33 8.73 -20.03
CA THR A 204 4.13 7.35 -19.58
C THR A 204 2.69 7.11 -19.12
N ASP A 205 2.11 8.06 -18.37
CA ASP A 205 0.75 7.96 -17.86
C ASP A 205 -0.29 7.99 -18.98
N GLN A 206 -0.08 8.83 -20.00
CA GLN A 206 -0.95 8.91 -21.18
C GLN A 206 -0.96 7.62 -21.99
N ILE A 207 0.21 6.99 -22.13
CA ILE A 207 0.33 5.70 -22.80
C ILE A 207 -0.45 4.63 -22.02
N ILE A 208 -0.26 4.58 -20.71
CA ILE A 208 -0.94 3.61 -19.84
C ILE A 208 -2.45 3.84 -19.88
N ALA A 209 -2.91 5.08 -19.80
CA ALA A 209 -4.32 5.46 -19.92
C ALA A 209 -4.91 5.01 -21.27
N TYR A 210 -4.18 5.25 -22.36
CA TYR A 210 -4.59 4.80 -23.70
C TYR A 210 -4.75 3.27 -23.77
N LEU A 211 -3.74 2.53 -23.30
CA LEU A 211 -3.77 1.06 -23.26
C LEU A 211 -4.90 0.52 -22.38
N LEU A 212 -5.24 1.24 -21.31
CA LEU A 212 -6.38 0.96 -20.43
C LEU A 212 -7.74 1.25 -21.07
N SER A 213 -7.79 1.82 -22.28
CA SER A 213 -8.98 2.48 -22.84
C SER A 213 -9.61 3.51 -21.89
N VAL A 214 -8.81 4.06 -20.98
CA VAL A 214 -9.13 5.33 -20.32
C VAL A 214 -8.81 6.37 -21.37
N ARG A 215 -9.78 6.57 -22.27
CA ARG A 215 -9.72 7.68 -23.23
C ARG A 215 -9.39 8.94 -22.43
N GLU A 216 -8.35 9.67 -22.83
CA GLU A 216 -8.19 11.08 -22.43
C GLU A 216 -9.31 11.97 -23.03
N ALA A 217 -10.27 11.39 -23.74
CA ALA A 217 -11.41 12.10 -24.30
C ALA A 217 -12.63 12.04 -23.36
N SER A 218 -13.23 13.23 -23.21
CA SER A 218 -14.59 13.51 -22.73
C SER A 218 -14.88 13.30 -21.25
N GLY A 219 -14.20 14.03 -20.35
CA GLY A 219 -14.81 14.59 -19.12
C GLY A 219 -15.64 13.69 -18.19
N ILE A 220 -15.47 12.37 -18.22
CA ILE A 220 -16.18 11.42 -17.35
C ILE A 220 -15.29 11.03 -16.17
N ASP A 221 -15.72 11.35 -14.95
CA ASP A 221 -15.16 10.80 -13.71
C ASP A 221 -15.95 9.53 -13.32
N LEU A 222 -15.29 8.37 -13.28
CA LEU A 222 -15.87 7.11 -12.83
C LEU A 222 -15.40 6.81 -11.40
N ARG A 223 -16.32 6.86 -10.46
CA ARG A 223 -16.09 6.46 -9.06
C ARG A 223 -16.79 5.16 -8.75
N ILE A 224 -16.08 4.24 -8.12
CA ILE A 224 -16.64 2.96 -7.68
C ILE A 224 -16.64 2.93 -6.16
N ARG A 225 -17.82 2.73 -5.56
CA ARG A 225 -17.98 2.60 -4.11
C ARG A 225 -18.53 1.22 -3.76
N GLU A 226 -17.92 0.59 -2.76
CA GLU A 226 -18.45 -0.61 -2.13
C GLU A 226 -19.40 -0.20 -1.00
N ARG A 227 -20.66 -0.63 -1.06
CA ARG A 227 -21.66 -0.39 -0.02
C ARG A 227 -22.15 -1.72 0.53
N ARG A 228 -22.02 -1.92 1.84
CA ARG A 228 -22.59 -3.09 2.52
C ARG A 228 -23.95 -2.73 3.09
N GLU A 229 -24.99 -3.44 2.67
CA GLU A 229 -26.35 -3.20 3.12
C GLU A 229 -27.05 -4.55 3.35
N ARG A 230 -27.58 -4.77 4.57
CA ARG A 230 -28.30 -5.98 4.99
C ARG A 230 -27.59 -7.30 4.63
N GLY A 231 -26.28 -7.39 4.85
CA GLY A 231 -25.48 -8.59 4.59
C GLY A 231 -25.07 -8.80 3.13
N THR A 232 -25.57 -7.99 2.20
CA THR A 232 -25.19 -8.05 0.79
C THR A 232 -24.21 -6.93 0.46
N THR A 233 -23.13 -7.25 -0.24
CA THR A 233 -22.23 -6.23 -0.79
C THR A 233 -22.79 -5.75 -2.14
N ARG A 234 -23.04 -4.44 -2.26
CA ARG A 234 -23.40 -3.79 -3.51
C ARG A 234 -22.25 -2.92 -3.99
N PHE A 235 -21.98 -2.95 -5.30
CA PHE A 235 -21.07 -2.02 -5.95
C PHE A 235 -21.88 -0.91 -6.60
N VAL A 236 -21.54 0.33 -6.28
CA VAL A 236 -22.15 1.52 -6.85
C VAL A 236 -21.13 2.13 -7.81
N PHE A 237 -21.52 2.20 -9.08
CA PHE A 237 -20.77 2.86 -10.14
C PHE A 237 -21.38 4.25 -10.33
N GLU A 238 -20.63 5.29 -10.00
CA GLU A 238 -21.02 6.68 -10.13
C GLU A 238 -20.25 7.27 -11.32
N PHE A 239 -20.99 7.65 -12.36
CA PHE A 239 -20.46 8.33 -13.54
C PHE A 239 -20.81 9.81 -13.40
N SER A 240 -19.81 10.68 -13.43
CA SER A 240 -20.00 12.14 -13.44
C SER A 240 -19.47 12.71 -14.74
N VAL A 241 -20.25 13.56 -15.41
CA VAL A 241 -19.92 14.17 -16.70
C VAL A 241 -20.25 15.66 -16.62
N ASP A 242 -19.44 16.51 -17.25
CA ASP A 242 -19.84 17.91 -17.48
C ASP A 242 -21.08 17.96 -18.36
N ALA A 243 -22.13 18.66 -17.90
CA ALA A 243 -23.39 18.78 -18.63
C ALA A 243 -23.22 19.28 -20.08
N LYS A 244 -22.15 20.04 -20.37
CA LYS A 244 -21.82 20.53 -21.72
C LYS A 244 -21.29 19.45 -22.67
N GLN A 245 -20.89 18.29 -22.14
CA GLN A 245 -20.37 17.15 -22.89
C GLN A 245 -21.33 15.95 -22.87
N ALA A 246 -22.52 16.12 -22.28
CA ALA A 246 -23.51 15.05 -22.13
C ALA A 246 -24.00 14.49 -23.47
N ASP A 247 -24.06 15.32 -24.52
CA ASP A 247 -24.54 14.91 -25.85
C ASP A 247 -23.53 14.02 -26.60
N GLU A 248 -22.23 14.12 -26.30
CA GLU A 248 -21.19 13.21 -26.83
C GLU A 248 -21.19 11.85 -26.11
N LEU A 249 -21.97 11.73 -25.04
CA LEU A 249 -22.00 10.61 -24.11
C LEU A 249 -23.25 9.75 -24.23
N MET A 250 -23.73 9.58 -25.46
CA MET A 250 -24.66 8.51 -25.80
C MET A 250 -23.92 7.16 -25.85
N LEU A 251 -23.31 6.75 -24.74
CA LEU A 251 -22.76 5.40 -24.61
C LEU A 251 -23.93 4.43 -24.57
N SER A 252 -24.01 3.55 -25.57
CA SER A 252 -24.99 2.48 -25.58
C SER A 252 -24.73 1.52 -24.41
N SER A 253 -25.77 0.82 -23.95
CA SER A 253 -25.64 -0.22 -22.91
C SER A 253 -24.59 -1.28 -23.26
N LYS A 254 -24.30 -1.48 -24.55
CA LYS A 254 -23.26 -2.38 -25.06
C LYS A 254 -21.83 -1.86 -24.85
N GLU A 255 -21.63 -0.54 -24.80
CA GLU A 255 -20.31 0.09 -24.62
C GLU A 255 -19.93 0.23 -23.14
N LEU A 256 -20.93 0.35 -22.26
CA LEU A 256 -20.71 0.37 -20.80
C LEU A 256 -20.47 -1.03 -20.22
N ALA A 257 -21.02 -2.07 -20.83
CA ALA A 257 -20.92 -3.43 -20.31
C ALA A 257 -19.47 -3.91 -20.12
N PRO A 258 -18.53 -3.74 -21.06
CA PRO A 258 -17.13 -4.15 -20.87
C PRO A 258 -16.44 -3.44 -19.70
N ILE A 259 -16.72 -2.15 -19.50
CA ILE A 259 -16.13 -1.34 -18.41
C ILE A 259 -16.62 -1.84 -17.05
N VAL A 260 -17.93 -2.10 -16.94
CA VAL A 260 -18.54 -2.67 -15.73
C VAL A 260 -18.03 -4.09 -15.48
N HIS A 261 -17.93 -4.91 -16.52
CA HIS A 261 -17.38 -6.27 -16.42
C HIS A 261 -15.93 -6.28 -15.94
N MET A 262 -15.07 -5.42 -16.49
CA MET A 262 -13.67 -5.28 -16.08
C MET A 262 -13.58 -4.82 -14.62
N ALA A 263 -14.36 -3.82 -14.22
CA ALA A 263 -14.38 -3.33 -12.85
C ALA A 263 -14.85 -4.40 -11.85
N LEU A 264 -15.89 -5.17 -12.19
CA LEU A 264 -16.35 -6.30 -11.36
C LEU A 264 -15.32 -7.42 -11.28
N ALA A 265 -14.61 -7.73 -12.37
CA ALA A 265 -13.53 -8.72 -12.38
C ALA A 265 -12.35 -8.29 -11.49
N MET A 266 -11.96 -7.02 -11.53
CA MET A 266 -10.94 -6.45 -10.65
C MET A 266 -11.32 -6.54 -9.16
N ILE A 267 -12.61 -6.40 -8.84
CA ILE A 267 -13.07 -6.50 -7.46
C ILE A 267 -13.16 -7.96 -6.97
N ARG A 268 -13.61 -8.89 -7.84
CA ARG A 268 -13.65 -10.33 -7.51
C ARG A 268 -12.26 -10.89 -7.22
N THR A 269 -11.28 -10.53 -8.03
CA THR A 269 -9.88 -10.97 -7.83
C THR A 269 -9.26 -10.38 -6.56
N ARG A 270 -9.64 -9.16 -6.16
CA ARG A 270 -9.24 -8.56 -4.88
C ARG A 270 -9.84 -9.32 -3.69
N LYS A 271 -11.13 -9.65 -3.72
CA LYS A 271 -11.78 -10.42 -2.65
C LYS A 271 -11.25 -11.85 -2.54
N ALA A 272 -10.99 -12.54 -3.66
CA ALA A 272 -10.40 -13.87 -3.64
C ALA A 272 -9.01 -13.90 -2.99
N LYS A 273 -8.21 -12.84 -3.16
CA LYS A 273 -6.92 -12.70 -2.47
C LYS A 273 -7.04 -12.39 -0.97
N GLU A 274 -8.12 -11.73 -0.55
CA GLU A 274 -8.40 -11.50 0.88
C GLU A 274 -8.90 -12.76 1.59
N THR A 275 -9.63 -13.65 0.90
CA THR A 275 -10.13 -14.92 1.47
C THR A 275 -9.05 -16.01 1.57
N VAL A 276 -8.01 -15.98 0.74
CA VAL A 276 -6.90 -16.96 0.76
C VAL A 276 -5.78 -16.55 1.73
N ALA A 277 -5.81 -15.30 2.21
CA ALA A 277 -4.80 -14.74 3.13
C ALA A 277 -5.26 -14.63 4.60
N GLY A 278 -6.46 -15.10 4.92
CA GLY A 278 -7.00 -15.21 6.29
C GLY A 278 -7.22 -16.65 6.67
#